data_AF-A0A1M7K6X8-F1
#
_entry.id   AF-A0A1M7K6X8-F1
#
_cell.length_a   1.000
_cell.length_b   1.000
_cell.length_c   1.000
_cell.angle_alpha   90.00
_cell.angle_beta   90.00
_cell.angle_gamma   90.00
#
_symmetry.space_group_name_H-M   'P 1'
#
loop_
_entity.id
_entity.type
_entity.pdbx_description
1 polymer ?
#
loop_
_entity_poly.entity_id
_entity_poly.type
_entity_poly.pdbx_seq_one_letter_code
_entity_poly.pdbx_strand_id
1 'polypeptide(L)'
;MKKLISILALLFAAGTAFAQAGTAVKEGAKATAETAKQGTENVKGAVTDEPSSTVHKTKAKVHKAKAKSHGKKAKAAAKETVQ
;
A
#
# COMPACT_ATOMS: atom_id res chain seq x y z
N MET A 1 30.05 27.54 -13.90
CA MET A 1 28.98 26.76 -14.56
C MET A 1 28.88 25.30 -14.08
N LYS A 2 29.99 24.56 -13.92
CA LYS A 2 29.97 23.16 -13.45
C LYS A 2 29.21 22.94 -12.11
N LYS A 3 29.35 23.86 -11.15
CA LYS A 3 28.67 23.79 -9.83
C LYS A 3 27.14 23.95 -9.91
N LEU A 4 26.64 24.76 -10.85
CA LEU A 4 25.19 24.98 -11.03
C LEU A 4 24.53 23.75 -11.68
N ILE A 5 25.22 23.09 -12.60
CA ILE A 5 24.75 21.86 -13.26
C ILE A 5 24.64 20.71 -12.23
N SER A 6 25.61 20.59 -11.31
CA SER A 6 25.55 19.59 -10.24
C SER A 6 24.39 19.80 -9.26
N ILE A 7 24.05 21.05 -8.91
CA ILE A 7 22.93 21.36 -8.01
C ILE A 7 21.60 21.02 -8.69
N LEU A 8 21.46 21.33 -9.97
CA LEU A 8 20.24 21.03 -10.73
C LEU A 8 20.03 19.51 -10.90
N ALA A 9 21.11 18.75 -11.12
CA ALA A 9 21.06 17.29 -11.17
C ALA A 9 20.64 16.67 -9.83
N LEU A 10 21.14 17.21 -8.70
CA LEU A 10 20.76 16.76 -7.36
C LEU A 10 19.27 17.04 -7.07
N LEU A 11 18.79 18.22 -7.47
CA LEU A 11 17.39 18.61 -7.28
C LEU A 11 16.44 17.73 -8.12
N PHE A 12 16.85 17.38 -9.35
CA PHE A 12 16.09 16.48 -10.21
C PHE A 12 16.04 15.05 -9.66
N ALA A 13 17.19 14.53 -9.19
CA ALA A 13 17.27 13.22 -8.54
C ALA A 13 16.39 13.15 -7.28
N ALA A 14 16.43 14.19 -6.43
CA ALA A 14 15.58 14.27 -5.25
C ALA A 14 14.08 14.27 -5.60
N GLY A 15 13.67 15.02 -6.62
CA GLY A 15 12.27 15.08 -7.05
C GLY A 15 11.69 13.72 -7.46
N THR A 16 12.48 12.90 -8.16
CA THR A 16 12.05 11.54 -8.57
C THR A 16 11.92 10.58 -7.39
N ALA A 17 12.85 10.65 -6.42
CA ALA A 17 12.81 9.83 -5.21
C ALA A 17 11.58 10.15 -4.34
N PHE A 18 11.20 11.44 -4.20
CA PHE A 18 10.02 11.84 -3.43
C PHE A 18 8.70 11.38 -4.07
N ALA A 19 8.59 11.40 -5.40
CA ALA A 19 7.39 10.94 -6.10
C ALA A 19 7.16 9.43 -5.93
N GLN A 20 8.22 8.63 -6.08
CA GLN A 20 8.14 7.17 -5.92
C GLN A 20 8.01 6.74 -4.45
N ALA A 21 8.70 7.39 -3.52
CA ALA A 21 8.52 7.18 -2.08
C ALA A 21 7.09 7.53 -1.63
N GLY A 22 6.54 8.64 -2.10
CA GLY A 22 5.14 9.00 -1.86
C GLY A 22 4.16 7.96 -2.38
N THR A 23 4.46 7.34 -3.53
CA THR A 23 3.65 6.26 -4.12
C THR A 23 3.74 4.98 -3.30
N ALA A 24 4.93 4.60 -2.85
CA ALA A 24 5.14 3.45 -1.97
C ALA A 24 4.40 3.61 -0.63
N VAL A 25 4.51 4.79 0.00
CA VAL A 25 3.81 5.12 1.25
C VAL A 25 2.29 5.09 1.04
N LYS A 26 1.79 5.69 -0.04
CA LYS A 26 0.34 5.73 -0.34
C LYS A 26 -0.24 4.34 -0.54
N GLU A 27 0.43 3.50 -1.32
CA GLU A 27 -0.02 2.12 -1.55
C GLU A 27 0.16 1.26 -0.29
N GLY A 28 1.21 1.50 0.51
CA GLY A 28 1.38 0.89 1.83
C GLY A 28 0.24 1.23 2.78
N ALA A 29 -0.16 2.49 2.86
CA ALA A 29 -1.28 2.94 3.68
C ALA A 29 -2.61 2.30 3.24
N LYS A 30 -2.86 2.17 1.93
CA LYS A 30 -4.03 1.44 1.41
C LYS A 30 -4.00 -0.03 1.81
N ALA A 31 -2.83 -0.68 1.77
CA ALA A 31 -2.69 -2.07 2.21
C ALA A 31 -3.03 -2.24 3.69
N THR A 32 -2.57 -1.32 4.54
CA THR A 32 -2.89 -1.30 5.98
C THR A 32 -4.39 -1.07 6.21
N ALA A 33 -5.00 -0.11 5.51
CA ALA A 33 -6.43 0.15 5.62
C ALA A 33 -7.29 -1.06 5.24
N GLU A 34 -6.94 -1.75 4.15
CA GLU A 34 -7.64 -2.99 3.75
C GLU A 34 -7.38 -4.13 4.74
N THR A 35 -6.20 -4.20 5.36
CA THR A 35 -5.92 -5.18 6.44
C THR A 35 -6.76 -4.91 7.68
N ALA A 36 -6.96 -3.64 8.05
CA ALA A 36 -7.84 -3.28 9.16
C ALA A 36 -9.29 -3.70 8.88
N LYS A 37 -9.81 -3.43 7.67
CA LYS A 37 -11.15 -3.89 7.25
C LYS A 37 -11.28 -5.41 7.27
N GLN A 38 -10.25 -6.13 6.80
CA GLN A 38 -10.20 -7.59 6.90
C GLN A 38 -10.34 -8.03 8.37
N GLY A 39 -9.60 -7.39 9.29
CA GLY A 39 -9.68 -7.68 10.72
C GLY A 39 -11.09 -7.47 11.28
N THR A 40 -11.70 -6.33 10.97
CA THR A 40 -13.08 -6.03 11.39
C THR A 40 -14.08 -7.05 10.86
N GLU A 41 -14.00 -7.40 9.57
CA GLU A 41 -14.91 -8.39 8.98
C GLU A 41 -14.66 -9.80 9.55
N ASN A 42 -13.42 -10.17 9.90
CA ASN A 42 -13.15 -11.43 10.61
C ASN A 42 -13.79 -11.46 12.00
N VAL A 43 -13.68 -10.36 12.76
CA VAL A 43 -14.32 -10.26 14.09
C VAL A 43 -15.83 -10.38 13.95
N LYS A 44 -16.44 -9.63 13.01
CA LYS A 44 -17.88 -9.75 12.72
C LYS A 44 -18.27 -11.16 12.32
N GLY A 45 -17.49 -11.82 11.47
CA GLY A 45 -17.74 -13.20 11.06
C GLY A 45 -17.58 -14.22 12.19
N ALA A 46 -16.82 -13.92 13.24
CA ALA A 46 -16.66 -14.78 14.41
C ALA A 46 -17.78 -14.62 15.45
N VAL A 47 -18.42 -13.45 15.50
CA VAL A 47 -19.48 -13.13 16.48
C VAL A 47 -20.90 -13.16 15.88
N THR A 48 -21.04 -13.50 14.60
CA THR A 48 -22.34 -13.60 13.91
C THR A 48 -22.64 -15.04 13.53
N ASP A 49 -23.92 -15.39 13.55
CA ASP A 49 -24.43 -16.69 13.10
C ASP A 49 -24.60 -16.74 11.57
N GLU A 50 -24.88 -17.93 11.06
CA GLU A 50 -25.11 -18.13 9.63
C GLU A 50 -26.45 -17.57 9.17
N PRO A 51 -26.53 -17.02 7.94
CA PRO A 51 -25.49 -17.01 6.88
C PRO A 51 -24.53 -15.82 6.93
N SER A 52 -24.77 -14.85 7.83
CA SER A 52 -24.01 -13.60 7.93
C SER A 52 -22.52 -13.81 8.19
N SER A 53 -22.17 -14.83 9.00
CA SER A 53 -20.77 -15.26 9.22
C SER A 53 -20.02 -15.50 7.90
N THR A 54 -20.66 -16.16 6.95
CA THR A 54 -20.07 -16.54 5.66
C THR A 54 -19.85 -15.32 4.76
N VAL A 55 -20.79 -14.36 4.78
CA VAL A 55 -20.65 -13.09 4.07
C VAL A 55 -19.47 -12.29 4.61
N HIS A 56 -19.34 -12.19 5.94
CA HIS A 56 -18.24 -11.49 6.59
C HIS A 56 -16.87 -12.15 6.32
N LYS A 57 -16.78 -13.48 6.41
CA LYS A 57 -15.56 -14.22 6.05
C LYS A 57 -15.17 -14.01 4.58
N THR A 58 -16.15 -13.90 3.68
CA THR A 58 -15.92 -13.63 2.26
C THR A 58 -15.40 -12.21 2.04
N LYS A 59 -16.02 -11.20 2.67
CA LYS A 59 -15.54 -9.81 2.64
C LYS A 59 -14.12 -9.71 3.20
N ALA A 60 -13.81 -10.41 4.29
CA ALA A 60 -12.47 -10.46 4.83
C ALA A 60 -11.45 -11.01 3.81
N LYS A 61 -11.78 -12.08 3.07
CA LYS A 61 -10.91 -12.60 2.00
C LYS A 61 -10.71 -11.58 0.87
N VAL A 62 -11.75 -10.84 0.49
CA VAL A 62 -11.65 -9.77 -0.53
C VAL A 62 -10.71 -8.66 -0.06
N HIS A 63 -10.87 -8.18 1.18
CA HIS A 63 -10.00 -7.17 1.77
C HIS A 63 -8.54 -7.66 1.89
N LYS A 64 -8.33 -8.94 2.25
CA LYS A 64 -7.01 -9.57 2.26
C LYS A 64 -6.33 -9.56 0.88
N ALA A 65 -7.10 -9.86 -0.18
CA ALA A 65 -6.59 -9.85 -1.54
C ALA A 65 -6.21 -8.43 -1.99
N LYS A 66 -7.04 -7.43 -1.68
CA LYS A 66 -6.75 -6.00 -1.95
C LYS A 66 -5.52 -5.52 -1.19
N ALA A 67 -5.40 -5.87 0.10
CA ALA A 67 -4.23 -5.57 0.90
C ALA A 67 -2.94 -6.14 0.30
N LYS A 68 -2.95 -7.40 -0.15
CA LYS A 68 -1.80 -8.01 -0.85
C LYS A 68 -1.47 -7.29 -2.15
N SER A 69 -2.47 -6.90 -2.94
CA SER A 69 -2.27 -6.16 -4.20
C SER A 69 -1.60 -4.80 -3.95
N HIS A 70 -2.13 -4.03 -3.00
CA HIS A 70 -1.53 -2.75 -2.59
C HIS A 70 -0.12 -2.92 -2.01
N GLY A 71 0.11 -3.96 -1.20
CA GLY A 71 1.44 -4.28 -0.67
C GLY A 71 2.45 -4.64 -1.78
N LYS A 72 2.02 -5.35 -2.84
CA LYS A 72 2.88 -5.60 -4.01
C LYS A 72 3.21 -4.32 -4.76
N LYS A 73 2.25 -3.42 -4.96
CA LYS A 73 2.47 -2.11 -5.61
C LYS A 73 3.42 -1.23 -4.78
N ALA A 74 3.25 -1.21 -3.46
CA ALA A 74 4.15 -0.49 -2.56
C ALA A 74 5.58 -1.03 -2.65
N LYS A 75 5.75 -2.35 -2.65
CA LYS A 75 7.07 -2.99 -2.83
C LYS A 75 7.68 -2.71 -4.20
N ALA A 76 6.89 -2.71 -5.27
CA ALA A 76 7.36 -2.37 -6.61
C ALA A 76 7.85 -0.92 -6.66
N ALA A 77 7.05 0.03 -6.17
CA ALA A 77 7.43 1.45 -6.10
C ALA A 77 8.70 1.67 -5.23
N ALA A 78 8.84 0.93 -4.13
CA ALA A 78 10.04 0.99 -3.29
C ALA A 78 11.26 0.33 -3.95
N LYS A 79 11.09 -0.67 -4.82
CA LYS A 79 12.20 -1.29 -5.54
C LYS A 79 12.71 -0.38 -6.66
N GLU A 80 11.82 0.36 -7.30
CA GLU A 80 12.20 1.39 -8.29
C GLU A 80 12.92 2.59 -7.66
N THR A 81 12.73 2.88 -6.36
CA THR A 81 13.49 3.95 -5.66
C THR A 81 14.94 3.60 -5.35
N VAL A 82 15.33 2.32 -5.39
CA VAL A 82 16.67 1.85 -4.99
C VAL A 82 17.57 1.58 -6.21
N GLN A 83 17.05 1.70 -7.44
CA GLN A 83 17.84 1.57 -8.68
C GLN A 83 18.59 2.85 -9.04
#